data_AF-A0A433ZWZ9-F1
#
_entry.id   AF-A0A433ZWZ9-F1
#
_cell.length_a   1.000
_cell.length_b   1.000
_cell.length_c   1.000
_cell.angle_alpha   90.00
_cell.angle_beta   90.00
_cell.angle_gamma   90.00
#
_symmetry.space_group_name_H-M   'P 1'
#
loop_
_entity.id
_entity.type
_entity.pdbx_description
1 polymer ?
#
loop_
_entity_poly.entity_id
_entity_poly.type
_entity_poly.pdbx_seq_one_letter_code
_entity_poly.pdbx_strand_id
1 'polypeptide(L)'
;MQISRSSLLLFSLLLSGQSTAASQRIPAAEDLQGNWQFTEDGQIQSVTLTAVPDKTAEGFQLHFAAQPQISAWRPAPDGIAFVTLDGTTRYFFLLNLPAVTVRKSGMKRVPVL
;
A
#
# COMPACT_ATOMS: atom_id res chain seq x y z
N MET A 1 -61.67 30.94 15.30
CA MET A 1 -60.61 30.75 14.28
C MET A 1 -59.52 31.76 14.58
N GLN A 2 -58.21 31.49 14.61
CA GLN A 2 -57.42 30.48 13.93
C GLN A 2 -56.06 30.29 14.65
N ILE A 3 -55.70 29.03 14.84
CA ILE A 3 -54.40 28.38 14.59
C ILE A 3 -53.15 28.85 15.38
N SER A 4 -52.78 27.94 16.29
CA SER A 4 -51.44 27.62 16.83
C SER A 4 -50.25 28.00 15.95
N ARG A 5 -49.22 28.59 16.57
CA ARG A 5 -47.85 28.64 16.04
C ARG A 5 -46.93 27.71 16.83
N SER A 6 -47.17 26.41 16.72
CA SER A 6 -46.10 25.42 16.86
C SER A 6 -45.22 25.49 15.62
N SER A 7 -43.91 25.65 15.82
CA SER A 7 -42.80 25.44 14.86
C SER A 7 -41.87 26.66 14.77
N LEU A 8 -41.09 26.87 15.84
CA LEU A 8 -39.75 27.44 15.67
C LEU A 8 -38.75 26.29 15.79
N LEU A 9 -38.73 25.50 14.72
CA LEU A 9 -37.50 25.19 14.00
C LEU A 9 -36.39 24.54 14.84
N LEU A 10 -36.50 23.21 14.93
CA LEU A 10 -35.37 22.28 14.83
C LEU A 10 -34.42 22.75 13.70
N PHE A 11 -33.41 23.57 14.01
CA PHE A 11 -32.45 24.07 13.01
C PHE A 11 -30.98 23.88 13.44
N SER A 12 -30.71 22.95 14.36
CA SER A 12 -29.38 22.80 14.98
C SER A 12 -28.64 21.52 14.60
N LEU A 13 -28.97 20.86 13.48
CA LEU A 13 -28.35 19.58 13.07
C LEU A 13 -27.62 19.62 11.72
N LEU A 14 -27.12 20.78 11.32
CA LEU A 14 -26.23 20.89 10.16
C LEU A 14 -24.78 21.18 10.60
N LEU A 15 -24.21 20.29 11.42
CA LEU A 15 -22.74 20.15 11.44
C LEU A 15 -22.36 19.34 10.21
N SER A 16 -22.23 20.02 9.07
CA SER A 16 -21.57 19.47 7.89
C SER A 16 -20.09 19.31 8.21
N GLY A 17 -19.70 18.12 8.65
CA GLY A 17 -18.30 17.72 8.73
C GLY A 17 -17.68 17.82 7.35
N GLN A 18 -16.73 18.72 7.17
CA GLN A 18 -15.91 18.79 5.96
C GLN A 18 -14.99 17.57 5.98
N SER A 19 -15.39 16.47 5.32
CA SER A 19 -14.49 15.37 5.04
C SER A 19 -13.43 15.86 4.04
N THR A 20 -12.26 16.22 4.55
CA THR A 20 -11.07 16.41 3.72
C THR A 20 -10.52 15.02 3.37
N ALA A 21 -10.95 14.48 2.23
CA ALA A 21 -10.29 13.32 1.65
C ALA A 21 -8.96 13.80 1.02
N ALA A 22 -7.86 13.67 1.76
CA ALA A 22 -6.53 13.90 1.19
C ALA A 22 -6.10 12.65 0.40
N SER A 23 -5.88 12.82 -0.90
CA SER A 23 -5.36 11.74 -1.75
C SER A 23 -3.86 11.55 -1.49
N GLN A 24 -3.46 10.35 -1.10
CA GLN A 24 -2.06 10.02 -0.92
C GLN A 24 -1.42 9.69 -2.29
N ARG A 25 -0.31 10.35 -2.59
CA ARG A 25 0.43 10.15 -3.84
C ARG A 25 0.98 8.73 -3.91
N ILE A 26 0.80 8.07 -5.05
CA ILE A 26 1.53 6.82 -5.35
C ILE A 26 2.99 7.19 -5.65
N PRO A 27 3.97 6.62 -4.92
CA PRO A 27 5.39 6.88 -5.16
C PRO A 27 5.83 6.36 -6.53
N ALA A 28 6.88 6.97 -7.09
CA ALA A 28 7.44 6.50 -8.35
C ALA A 28 8.21 5.18 -8.11
N ALA A 29 8.35 4.34 -9.14
CA ALA A 29 9.04 3.07 -8.99
C ALA A 29 10.53 3.26 -8.70
N GLU A 30 11.11 4.33 -9.25
CA GLU A 30 12.49 4.75 -9.07
C GLU A 30 12.79 5.13 -7.60
N ASP A 31 11.79 5.61 -6.87
CA ASP A 31 11.94 5.93 -5.43
C ASP A 31 12.00 4.65 -4.56
N LEU A 32 11.49 3.53 -5.09
CA LEU A 32 11.32 2.26 -4.39
C LEU A 32 12.22 1.13 -4.89
N GLN A 33 12.85 1.29 -6.06
CA GLN A 33 13.75 0.29 -6.63
C GLN A 33 14.99 0.04 -5.75
N GLY A 34 15.64 -1.10 -5.95
CA GLY A 34 16.86 -1.50 -5.26
C GLY A 34 16.73 -2.83 -4.55
N ASN A 35 17.66 -3.11 -3.64
CA ASN A 35 17.71 -4.36 -2.89
C ASN A 35 16.94 -4.26 -1.58
N TRP A 36 16.13 -5.29 -1.33
CA TRP A 36 15.30 -5.41 -0.16
C TRP A 36 15.50 -6.80 0.46
N GLN A 37 15.28 -6.88 1.77
CA GLN A 37 15.20 -8.13 2.50
C GLN A 37 13.73 -8.46 2.73
N PHE A 38 13.30 -9.60 2.22
CA PHE A 38 12.04 -10.23 2.54
C PHE A 38 12.28 -11.22 3.68
N THR A 39 11.44 -11.17 4.71
CA THR A 39 11.45 -12.15 5.80
C THR A 39 10.15 -12.93 5.75
N GLU A 40 10.21 -14.25 5.85
CA GLU A 40 9.03 -15.11 6.01
C GLU A 40 9.39 -16.32 6.86
N ASP A 41 8.58 -16.60 7.87
CA ASP A 41 8.81 -17.73 8.81
C ASP A 41 10.24 -17.74 9.40
N GLY A 42 10.79 -16.54 9.65
CA GLY A 42 12.13 -16.34 10.21
C GLY A 42 13.28 -16.46 9.20
N GLN A 43 12.99 -16.84 7.94
CA GLN A 43 13.99 -16.90 6.88
C GLN A 43 14.10 -15.55 6.17
N ILE A 44 15.33 -15.06 5.99
CA ILE A 44 15.61 -13.82 5.26
C ILE A 44 16.05 -14.16 3.84
N GLN A 45 15.42 -13.53 2.86
CA GLN A 45 15.64 -13.72 1.44
C GLN A 45 15.87 -12.37 0.76
N SER A 46 16.75 -12.35 -0.24
CA SER A 46 16.97 -11.14 -1.04
C SER A 46 15.91 -11.01 -2.12
N VAL A 47 15.41 -9.79 -2.29
CA VAL A 47 14.55 -9.41 -3.42
C VAL A 47 15.01 -8.08 -3.99
N THR A 48 15.15 -8.02 -5.31
CA THR A 48 15.51 -6.79 -6.01
C THR A 48 14.30 -6.26 -6.75
N LEU A 49 13.91 -5.02 -6.44
CA LEU A 49 12.87 -4.30 -7.16
C LEU A 49 13.53 -3.46 -8.26
N THR A 50 13.00 -3.52 -9.47
CA THR A 50 13.45 -2.67 -10.58
C THR A 50 12.35 -1.72 -11.02
N ALA A 51 12.68 -0.60 -11.65
CA ALA A 51 11.70 0.28 -12.29
C ALA A 51 11.38 -0.10 -13.76
N VAL A 52 11.74 -1.32 -14.19
CA VAL A 52 11.42 -1.80 -15.54
C VAL A 52 9.94 -2.21 -15.58
N PRO A 53 9.11 -1.63 -16.47
CA PRO A 53 7.68 -1.97 -16.52
C PRO A 53 7.43 -3.44 -16.89
N ASP A 54 6.47 -4.06 -16.21
CA ASP A 54 5.86 -5.33 -16.57
C ASP A 54 4.40 -5.07 -16.97
N LYS A 55 4.12 -5.17 -18.28
CA LYS A 55 2.78 -4.91 -18.82
C LYS A 55 1.78 -6.03 -18.53
N THR A 56 2.26 -7.25 -18.34
CA THR A 56 1.40 -8.42 -18.13
C THR A 56 0.77 -8.35 -16.74
N ALA A 57 1.58 -8.02 -15.75
CA ALA A 57 1.15 -7.90 -14.36
C ALA A 57 0.89 -6.44 -13.95
N GLU A 58 0.71 -5.51 -14.91
CA GLU A 58 0.48 -4.07 -14.70
C GLU A 58 1.31 -3.47 -13.55
N GLY A 59 2.63 -3.67 -13.60
CA GLY A 59 3.54 -3.30 -12.53
C GLY A 59 4.97 -3.14 -13.03
N PHE A 60 5.93 -3.54 -12.19
CA PHE A 60 7.35 -3.48 -12.48
C PHE A 60 8.02 -4.81 -12.17
N GLN A 61 9.11 -5.12 -12.86
CA GLN A 61 9.85 -6.36 -12.68
C GLN A 61 10.52 -6.40 -11.31
N LEU A 62 10.55 -7.59 -10.70
CA LEU A 62 11.38 -7.92 -9.54
C LEU A 62 12.19 -9.19 -9.80
N HIS A 63 13.30 -9.34 -9.08
CA HIS A 63 14.04 -10.58 -8.99
C HIS A 63 13.87 -11.18 -7.61
N PHE A 64 13.17 -12.31 -7.52
CA PHE A 64 12.87 -12.97 -6.24
C PHE A 64 12.92 -14.49 -6.34
N ALA A 65 14.12 -15.06 -6.30
CA ALA A 65 14.37 -16.48 -6.59
C ALA A 65 13.62 -17.46 -5.66
N ALA A 66 13.33 -17.05 -4.43
CA ALA A 66 12.73 -17.92 -3.44
C ALA A 66 11.19 -17.97 -3.49
N GLN A 67 10.55 -17.09 -4.28
CA GLN A 67 9.09 -17.07 -4.47
C GLN A 67 8.75 -16.95 -5.97
N PRO A 68 8.93 -18.03 -6.76
CA PRO A 68 8.83 -17.98 -8.23
C PRO A 68 7.43 -17.66 -8.76
N GLN A 69 6.39 -17.80 -7.94
CA GLN A 69 5.02 -17.40 -8.31
C GLN A 69 4.84 -15.87 -8.34
N ILE A 70 5.76 -15.10 -7.74
CA ILE A 70 5.70 -13.64 -7.75
C ILE A 70 6.43 -13.15 -9.01
N SER A 71 5.71 -12.47 -9.90
CA SER A 71 6.22 -12.05 -11.21
C SER A 71 6.50 -10.56 -11.29
N ALA A 72 5.78 -9.73 -10.54
CA ALA A 72 5.96 -8.28 -10.55
C ALA A 72 5.67 -7.65 -9.18
N TRP A 73 5.99 -6.37 -9.06
CA TRP A 73 5.64 -5.54 -7.91
C TRP A 73 4.96 -4.25 -8.35
N ARG A 74 4.19 -3.63 -7.44
CA ARG A 74 3.49 -2.36 -7.70
C ARG A 74 3.69 -1.41 -6.51
N PRO A 75 4.03 -0.13 -6.75
CA PRO A 75 3.92 0.90 -5.73
C PRO A 75 2.45 1.13 -5.37
N ALA A 76 2.19 1.32 -4.09
CA ALA A 76 0.90 1.75 -3.56
C ALA A 76 1.11 3.03 -2.74
N PRO A 77 0.05 3.83 -2.48
CA PRO A 77 0.20 5.09 -1.75
C PRO A 77 0.95 4.94 -0.42
N ASP A 78 0.70 3.85 0.31
CA ASP A 78 1.22 3.55 1.64
C ASP A 78 2.17 2.33 1.68
N GLY A 79 2.49 1.73 0.54
CA GLY A 79 3.13 0.43 0.53
C GLY A 79 3.65 -0.07 -0.81
N ILE A 80 3.98 -1.36 -0.81
CA ILE A 80 4.46 -2.14 -1.95
C ILE A 80 3.65 -3.43 -2.03
N ALA A 81 3.09 -3.73 -3.20
CA ALA A 81 2.42 -4.99 -3.48
C ALA A 81 3.33 -5.91 -4.30
N PHE A 82 3.39 -7.19 -3.94
CA PHE A 82 3.97 -8.25 -4.78
C PHE A 82 2.84 -9.02 -5.43
N VAL A 83 2.91 -9.18 -6.75
CA VAL A 83 1.81 -9.73 -7.56
C VAL A 83 2.27 -10.94 -8.38
N THR A 84 1.33 -11.83 -8.63
CA THR A 84 1.46 -12.95 -9.58
C THR A 84 1.24 -12.47 -11.02
N LEU A 85 1.47 -13.37 -11.99
CA LEU A 85 1.38 -13.07 -13.42
C LEU A 85 0.00 -12.59 -13.89
N ASP A 86 -1.05 -13.04 -13.21
CA ASP A 86 -2.44 -12.63 -13.43
C ASP A 86 -2.80 -11.30 -12.74
N GLY A 87 -1.83 -10.65 -12.08
CA GLY A 87 -2.02 -9.41 -11.34
C GLY A 87 -2.60 -9.58 -9.93
N THR A 88 -2.81 -10.81 -9.45
CA THR A 88 -3.29 -11.07 -8.09
C THR A 88 -2.24 -10.68 -7.06
N THR A 89 -2.62 -9.90 -6.04
CA THR A 89 -1.70 -9.53 -4.95
C THR A 89 -1.49 -10.69 -4.00
N ARG A 90 -0.22 -11.08 -3.80
CA ARG A 90 0.19 -12.12 -2.85
C ARG A 90 0.68 -11.55 -1.52
N TYR A 91 1.42 -10.46 -1.57
CA TYR A 91 1.91 -9.77 -0.38
C TYR A 91 1.70 -8.26 -0.52
N PHE A 92 1.43 -7.60 0.61
CA PHE A 92 1.37 -6.16 0.71
C PHE A 92 2.18 -5.69 1.93
N PHE A 93 3.12 -4.79 1.71
CA PHE A 93 4.04 -4.27 2.73
C PHE A 93 3.83 -2.78 2.91
N LEU A 94 3.62 -2.34 4.15
CA LEU A 94 3.48 -0.93 4.48
C LEU A 94 4.88 -0.30 4.66
N LEU A 95 5.11 0.86 4.04
CA LEU A 95 6.41 1.54 4.07
C LEU A 95 6.67 2.30 5.39
N ASN A 96 5.61 2.66 6.13
CA ASN A 96 5.67 3.57 7.29
C ASN A 96 5.26 2.94 8.63
N LEU A 97 5.30 1.60 8.77
CA LEU A 97 4.99 1.00 10.07
C LEU A 97 6.23 0.89 10.96
N PRO A 98 6.12 1.24 12.25
CA PRO A 98 7.15 0.90 13.22
C PRO A 98 7.30 -0.62 13.28
N ALA A 99 8.54 -1.12 13.36
CA ALA A 99 8.92 -2.54 13.32
C ALA A 99 8.39 -3.39 14.50
N VAL A 100 7.38 -2.91 15.23
CA VAL A 100 6.91 -3.45 16.51
C VAL A 100 5.87 -4.55 16.35
N THR A 101 5.36 -4.82 15.15
CA THR A 101 4.45 -5.95 14.94
C THR A 101 5.24 -7.20 14.53
N VAL A 102 5.22 -8.25 15.36
CA VAL A 102 5.64 -9.60 14.96
C VAL A 102 4.73 -10.03 13.80
N ARG A 103 5.24 -9.95 12.57
CA ARG A 103 4.53 -10.37 11.37
C ARG A 103 5.16 -11.64 10.84
N LYS A 104 4.33 -12.56 10.33
CA LYS A 104 4.77 -13.79 9.66
C LYS A 104 5.68 -13.48 8.46
N SER A 105 5.42 -12.36 7.77
CA SER A 105 6.28 -11.84 6.72
C SER A 105 6.52 -10.33 6.83
N GLY A 106 7.67 -9.87 6.34
CA GLY A 106 8.10 -8.47 6.40
C GLY A 106 9.06 -8.11 5.26
N MET A 107 9.22 -6.81 5.03
CA MET A 107 10.08 -6.29 3.96
C MET A 107 10.83 -5.04 4.44
N LYS A 108 12.15 -5.01 4.25
CA LYS A 108 13.02 -3.89 4.66
C LYS A 108 14.03 -3.56 3.56
N ARG A 109 14.23 -2.27 3.29
CA ARG A 109 15.25 -1.82 2.32
C ARG A 109 16.65 -2.08 2.87
N VAL A 110 17.55 -2.58 2.03
CA VAL A 110 18.98 -2.69 2.36
C VAL A 110 19.63 -1.33 2.06
N PRO A 111 20.28 -0.67 3.03
CA PRO A 111 20.98 0.58 2.78
C PRO A 111 22.16 0.33 1.84
N VAL A 112 22.33 1.22 0.87
CA VAL A 112 23.54 1.27 0.03
C VAL A 112 24.62 1.96 0.86
N LEU A 113 25.72 1.27 1.13
CA LEU A 113 26.88 1.79 1.87
C LEU A 113 27.73 2.73 1.01
#